data_AF-A0A378IE75-F1
#
_entry.id   AF-A0A378IE75-F1
#
_cell.length_a   1.000
_cell.length_b   1.000
_cell.length_c   1.000
_cell.angle_alpha   90.00
_cell.angle_beta   90.00
_cell.angle_gamma   90.00
#
_symmetry.space_group_name_H-M   'P 1'
#
loop_
_entity.id
_entity.type
_entity.pdbx_description
1 polymer ?
#
loop_
_entity_poly.entity_id
_entity_poly.type
_entity_poly.pdbx_seq_one_letter_code
_entity_poly.pdbx_strand_id
1 'polypeptide(L)'
;MTATRIETDSMGEIAVDASRYWGAQTERSLHHFNIGHDIIPREVTHAFGILKKAAALTNLELGKLPKEKADLIIKAADEVSAGLLDEHFPLHVWQTGSGTQSNMNANEVISNRAIELAGGKLGSKTPVHPNDHVNMSQSSNDTFPTAMHIATAIAIQKRLLPAVRELRDTLAKKMNSFKDIVKIGRTHLQDAVPLTLGQEFSGYVAQLDACLHYIEQTLPDVYKLALGGTAVGTGLNTHPQFAEKAAAHIAQITGLPFVSAPNKFAALASHEPLVMVHSSFKALACALMKIANDVRWLGSGPRCGIGELILPENEPGSSIMPGKVNPTQCEAMTMVCAQVLGNDTAVGIADSQGNFELNVFKPVIIFNVLHSLNLLADTCHSFREFCAEGLEPNYTQIDYYLHHSLMLVTALNQHIGYDKAAKIAKTAHHDNTSLQEAAVKLGYLTAEQFNEYVKPEKMVSAG
;
A
#
# COMPACT_ATOMS: atom_id res chain seq x y z
N MET A 1 -25.45 29.96 14.52
CA MET A 1 -25.66 28.55 14.96
C MET A 1 -26.34 27.84 13.82
N THR A 2 -25.85 26.66 13.42
CA THR A 2 -26.56 25.81 12.46
C THR A 2 -27.87 25.35 13.07
N ALA A 3 -28.90 25.16 12.24
CA ALA A 3 -30.16 24.61 12.70
C ALA A 3 -29.94 23.18 13.21
N THR A 4 -30.62 22.78 14.28
CA THR A 4 -30.51 21.42 14.85
C THR A 4 -31.85 20.70 14.79
N ARG A 5 -31.79 19.36 14.82
CA ARG A 5 -32.93 18.48 15.07
C ARG A 5 -32.68 17.64 16.31
N ILE A 6 -33.75 17.22 16.98
CA ILE A 6 -33.65 16.31 18.11
C ILE A 6 -33.70 14.86 17.62
N GLU A 7 -32.68 14.09 17.99
CA GLU A 7 -32.60 12.65 17.81
C GLU A 7 -32.64 11.96 19.18
N THR A 8 -32.97 10.68 19.19
CA THR A 8 -33.06 9.87 20.41
C THR A 8 -32.31 8.56 20.28
N ASP A 9 -31.62 8.15 21.35
CA ASP A 9 -31.12 6.80 21.56
C ASP A 9 -31.62 6.28 22.92
N SER A 10 -31.14 5.12 23.36
CA SER A 10 -31.53 4.55 24.66
C SER A 10 -31.06 5.37 25.87
N MET A 11 -30.19 6.38 25.67
CA MET A 11 -29.70 7.29 26.71
C MET A 11 -30.44 8.64 26.72
N GLY A 12 -31.43 8.83 25.85
CA GLY A 12 -32.28 10.03 25.80
C GLY A 12 -32.08 10.88 24.55
N GLU A 13 -32.47 12.15 24.65
CA GLU A 13 -32.42 13.12 23.55
C GLU A 13 -31.04 13.74 23.37
N ILE A 14 -30.69 14.08 22.12
CA ILE A 14 -29.51 14.86 21.76
C ILE A 14 -29.80 15.71 20.52
N ALA A 15 -29.27 16.93 20.50
CA ALA A 15 -29.38 17.82 19.35
C ALA A 15 -28.31 17.48 18.31
N VAL A 16 -28.72 17.32 17.05
CA VAL A 16 -27.86 17.00 15.91
C VAL A 16 -28.00 18.07 14.85
N ASP A 17 -26.93 18.43 14.13
CA ASP A 17 -26.99 19.38 13.02
C ASP A 17 -28.02 18.92 11.96
N ALA A 18 -28.97 19.81 11.63
CA ALA A 18 -30.07 19.51 10.72
C ALA A 18 -29.62 19.27 9.27
N SER A 19 -28.42 19.72 8.90
CA SER A 19 -27.81 19.48 7.58
C SER A 19 -27.11 18.12 7.45
N ARG A 20 -27.07 17.32 8.52
CA ARG A 20 -26.28 16.09 8.58
C ARG A 20 -27.16 14.85 8.77
N TYR A 21 -26.87 13.76 8.06
CA TYR A 21 -27.69 12.54 8.12
C TYR A 21 -27.38 11.61 9.31
N TRP A 22 -26.27 11.78 10.03
CA TRP A 22 -25.99 10.94 11.21
C TRP A 22 -26.97 11.20 12.35
N GLY A 23 -27.12 10.28 13.29
CA GLY A 23 -28.14 10.33 14.35
C GLY A 23 -27.55 10.51 15.75
N ALA A 24 -28.34 10.12 16.75
CA ALA A 24 -28.00 10.32 18.16
C ALA A 24 -26.70 9.63 18.58
N GLN A 25 -26.45 8.39 18.13
CA GLN A 25 -25.27 7.64 18.56
C GLN A 25 -23.99 8.19 17.95
N THR A 26 -24.03 8.63 16.69
CA THR A 26 -22.88 9.29 16.06
C THR A 26 -22.56 10.61 16.76
N GLU A 27 -23.57 11.46 17.02
CA GLU A 27 -23.38 12.72 17.74
C GLU A 27 -22.80 12.51 19.13
N ARG A 28 -23.33 11.53 19.87
CA ARG A 28 -22.82 11.17 21.19
C ARG A 28 -21.39 10.65 21.11
N SER A 29 -21.04 9.89 20.08
CA SER A 29 -19.68 9.40 19.87
C SER A 29 -18.70 10.55 19.62
N LEU A 30 -19.06 11.55 18.83
CA LEU A 30 -18.24 12.74 18.60
C LEU A 30 -17.87 13.46 19.90
N HIS A 31 -18.82 13.58 20.83
CA HIS A 31 -18.56 14.22 22.13
C HIS A 31 -17.56 13.45 23.00
N HIS A 32 -17.62 12.11 22.98
CA HIS A 32 -16.83 11.28 23.90
C HIS A 32 -15.49 10.79 23.33
N PHE A 33 -15.37 10.72 22.01
CA PHE A 33 -14.19 10.20 21.30
C PHE A 33 -13.53 11.28 20.43
N ASN A 34 -13.39 12.48 20.99
CA ASN A 34 -12.69 13.61 20.36
C ASN A 34 -11.17 13.51 20.59
N ILE A 35 -10.56 12.49 20.01
CA ILE A 35 -9.13 12.19 20.15
C ILE A 35 -8.48 12.30 18.77
N GLY A 36 -7.40 13.07 18.64
CA GLY A 36 -6.68 13.22 17.38
C GLY A 36 -7.51 13.87 16.24
N HIS A 37 -7.02 13.72 15.01
CA HIS A 37 -7.66 14.24 13.80
C HIS A 37 -7.92 13.17 12.74
N ASP A 38 -7.59 11.91 13.06
CA ASP A 38 -7.74 10.78 12.15
C ASP A 38 -9.20 10.36 12.08
N ILE A 39 -9.89 10.79 11.03
CA ILE A 39 -11.24 10.30 10.69
C ILE A 39 -11.12 8.85 10.19
N ILE A 40 -12.13 8.03 10.46
CA ILE A 40 -12.22 6.67 9.88
C ILE A 40 -12.00 6.75 8.36
N PRO A 41 -11.10 5.94 7.79
CA PRO A 41 -10.79 6.00 6.36
C PRO A 41 -12.05 5.86 5.50
N ARG A 42 -12.18 6.71 4.48
CA ARG A 42 -13.38 6.75 3.62
C ARG A 42 -13.65 5.42 2.91
N GLU A 43 -12.61 4.64 2.65
CA GLU A 43 -12.72 3.31 2.06
C GLU A 43 -13.53 2.37 2.97
N VAL A 44 -13.43 2.52 4.30
CA VAL A 44 -14.26 1.78 5.27
C VAL A 44 -15.71 2.26 5.21
N THR A 45 -15.94 3.56 5.09
CA THR A 45 -17.27 4.15 4.88
C THR A 45 -17.93 3.61 3.61
N HIS A 46 -17.21 3.59 2.49
CA HIS A 46 -17.71 3.08 1.22
C HIS A 46 -18.00 1.57 1.30
N ALA A 47 -17.12 0.82 1.98
CA ALA A 47 -17.33 -0.59 2.26
C ALA A 47 -18.57 -0.86 3.12
N PHE A 48 -18.90 0.02 4.07
CA PHE A 48 -20.17 -0.05 4.79
C PHE A 48 -21.36 0.14 3.85
N GLY A 49 -21.31 1.07 2.88
CA GLY A 49 -22.34 1.19 1.85
C GLY A 49 -22.58 -0.13 1.10
N ILE A 50 -21.51 -0.77 0.63
CA ILE A 50 -21.56 -2.08 -0.05
C ILE A 50 -22.20 -3.15 0.86
N LEU A 51 -21.72 -3.24 2.10
CA LEU A 51 -22.21 -4.21 3.08
C LEU A 51 -23.72 -4.03 3.34
N LYS A 52 -24.16 -2.79 3.60
CA LYS A 52 -25.56 -2.51 3.94
C LYS A 52 -26.49 -2.73 2.76
N LYS A 53 -26.04 -2.44 1.52
CA LYS A 53 -26.77 -2.82 0.30
C LYS A 53 -26.93 -4.33 0.19
N ALA A 54 -25.85 -5.09 0.35
CA ALA A 54 -25.90 -6.55 0.28
C ALA A 54 -26.78 -7.17 1.38
N ALA A 55 -26.73 -6.63 2.59
CA ALA A 55 -27.60 -7.05 3.69
C ALA A 55 -29.08 -6.77 3.41
N ALA A 56 -29.42 -5.62 2.83
CA ALA A 56 -30.80 -5.28 2.46
C ALA A 56 -31.33 -6.21 1.35
N LEU A 57 -30.55 -6.46 0.30
CA LEU A 57 -30.87 -7.43 -0.76
C LEU A 57 -31.09 -8.83 -0.19
N THR A 58 -30.19 -9.28 0.69
CA THR A 58 -30.28 -10.60 1.32
C THR A 58 -31.52 -10.71 2.20
N ASN A 59 -31.79 -9.72 3.05
CA ASN A 59 -32.99 -9.75 3.91
C ASN A 59 -34.29 -9.65 3.09
N LEU A 60 -34.30 -8.97 1.95
CA LEU A 60 -35.42 -8.96 1.01
C LEU A 60 -35.64 -10.35 0.42
N GLU A 61 -34.60 -11.00 -0.11
CA GLU A 61 -34.67 -12.36 -0.65
C GLU A 61 -35.14 -13.39 0.37
N LEU A 62 -34.76 -13.21 1.64
CA LEU A 62 -35.15 -14.07 2.74
C LEU A 62 -36.53 -13.72 3.33
N GLY A 63 -37.25 -12.75 2.76
CA GLY A 63 -38.58 -12.34 3.21
C GLY A 63 -38.62 -11.62 4.56
N LYS A 64 -37.46 -11.18 5.09
CA LYS A 64 -37.35 -10.49 6.39
C LYS A 64 -37.55 -8.98 6.27
N LEU A 65 -37.20 -8.39 5.13
CA LEU A 65 -37.28 -6.94 4.88
C LEU A 65 -38.30 -6.65 3.77
N PRO A 66 -39.35 -5.85 4.03
CA PRO A 66 -40.32 -5.46 2.99
C PRO A 66 -39.65 -4.72 1.83
N LYS A 67 -40.13 -4.99 0.61
CA LYS A 67 -39.54 -4.44 -0.63
C LYS A 67 -39.39 -2.92 -0.62
N GLU A 68 -40.40 -2.19 -0.18
CA GLU A 68 -40.37 -0.72 -0.13
C GLU A 68 -39.23 -0.19 0.76
N LYS A 69 -38.97 -0.84 1.90
CA LYS A 69 -37.86 -0.46 2.79
C LYS A 69 -36.51 -0.87 2.19
N ALA A 70 -36.45 -2.07 1.59
CA ALA A 70 -35.24 -2.56 0.95
C ALA A 70 -34.79 -1.62 -0.18
N ASP A 71 -35.70 -1.22 -1.06
CA ASP A 71 -35.41 -0.33 -2.20
C ASP A 71 -34.85 1.04 -1.72
N LEU A 72 -35.42 1.61 -0.65
CA LEU A 72 -34.92 2.86 -0.05
C LEU A 72 -33.52 2.71 0.56
N ILE A 73 -33.28 1.62 1.31
CA ILE A 73 -31.98 1.33 1.94
C ILE A 73 -30.92 1.10 0.87
N ILE A 74 -31.24 0.33 -0.18
CA ILE A 74 -30.31 0.05 -1.28
C ILE A 74 -29.88 1.35 -1.95
N LYS A 75 -30.83 2.25 -2.25
CA LYS A 75 -30.52 3.55 -2.88
C LYS A 75 -29.62 4.43 -2.01
N ALA A 76 -29.92 4.54 -0.72
CA ALA A 76 -29.07 5.31 0.21
C ALA A 76 -27.69 4.67 0.41
N ALA A 77 -27.62 3.34 0.49
CA ALA A 77 -26.36 2.60 0.60
C ALA A 77 -25.49 2.72 -0.67
N ASP A 78 -26.10 2.81 -1.85
CA ASP A 78 -25.41 3.10 -3.10
C ASP A 78 -24.75 4.49 -3.06
N GLU A 79 -25.45 5.53 -2.58
CA GLU A 79 -24.88 6.87 -2.40
C GLU A 79 -23.69 6.88 -1.43
N VAL A 80 -23.77 6.11 -0.33
CA VAL A 80 -22.63 5.92 0.60
C VAL A 80 -21.46 5.22 -0.09
N SER A 81 -21.72 4.11 -0.80
CA SER A 81 -20.66 3.34 -1.47
C SER A 81 -19.98 4.10 -2.61
N ALA A 82 -20.67 5.09 -3.19
CA ALA A 82 -20.16 5.98 -4.23
C ALA A 82 -19.44 7.22 -3.68
N GLY A 83 -19.36 7.37 -2.35
CA GLY A 83 -18.70 8.50 -1.69
C GLY A 83 -19.48 9.82 -1.71
N LEU A 84 -20.76 9.79 -2.10
CA LEU A 84 -21.59 11.00 -2.19
C LEU A 84 -21.99 11.56 -0.81
N LEU A 85 -21.79 10.77 0.24
CA LEU A 85 -22.21 11.09 1.61
C LEU A 85 -21.03 11.11 2.60
N ASP A 86 -19.78 11.21 2.13
CA ASP A 86 -18.57 11.12 2.97
C ASP A 86 -18.57 12.11 4.14
N GLU A 87 -19.08 13.33 3.95
CA GLU A 87 -19.14 14.33 5.03
C GLU A 87 -20.09 13.98 6.19
N HIS A 88 -20.89 12.94 6.05
CA HIS A 88 -21.80 12.46 7.10
C HIS A 88 -21.16 11.38 7.98
N PHE A 89 -19.86 11.13 7.83
CA PHE A 89 -19.09 10.15 8.59
C PHE A 89 -17.95 10.82 9.37
N PRO A 90 -18.26 11.56 10.44
CA PRO A 90 -17.28 12.42 11.13
C PRO A 90 -16.47 11.69 12.21
N LEU A 91 -16.69 10.38 12.41
CA LEU A 91 -16.10 9.66 13.54
C LEU A 91 -14.61 9.38 13.36
N HIS A 92 -13.88 9.50 14.45
CA HIS A 92 -12.44 9.29 14.48
C HIS A 92 -12.09 7.80 14.56
N VAL A 93 -10.86 7.46 14.18
CA VAL A 93 -10.27 6.12 14.35
C VAL A 93 -10.26 5.70 15.83
N TRP A 94 -10.00 6.67 16.72
CA TRP A 94 -9.81 6.50 18.15
C TRP A 94 -11.15 6.41 18.90
N GLN A 95 -11.97 5.44 18.49
CA GLN A 95 -13.34 5.22 18.95
C GLN A 95 -13.45 3.88 19.68
N THR A 96 -14.66 3.35 19.86
CA THR A 96 -14.84 1.97 20.35
C THR A 96 -14.04 0.97 19.51
N GLY A 97 -13.29 0.12 20.20
CA GLY A 97 -12.37 -0.83 19.58
C GLY A 97 -13.01 -1.88 18.67
N SER A 98 -14.31 -2.09 18.80
CA SER A 98 -15.11 -2.96 17.92
C SER A 98 -15.46 -2.30 16.58
N GLY A 99 -15.40 -0.96 16.48
CA GLY A 99 -15.93 -0.20 15.36
C GLY A 99 -17.46 -0.03 15.36
N THR A 100 -18.14 -0.37 16.47
CA THR A 100 -19.59 -0.21 16.64
C THR A 100 -20.10 1.18 16.30
N GLN A 101 -19.37 2.24 16.67
CA GLN A 101 -19.81 3.60 16.41
C GLN A 101 -19.83 3.93 14.91
N SER A 102 -18.85 3.49 14.12
CA SER A 102 -18.91 3.60 12.66
C SER A 102 -20.00 2.73 12.02
N ASN A 103 -20.25 1.52 12.54
CA ASN A 103 -21.38 0.71 12.07
C ASN A 103 -22.70 1.46 12.31
N MET A 104 -22.88 2.04 13.50
CA MET A 104 -24.05 2.84 13.84
C MET A 104 -24.13 4.12 13.01
N ASN A 105 -23.01 4.78 12.73
CA ASN A 105 -22.97 5.94 11.85
C ASN A 105 -23.46 5.58 10.44
N ALA A 106 -23.03 4.46 9.87
CA ALA A 106 -23.56 3.97 8.60
C ALA A 106 -25.06 3.67 8.68
N ASN A 107 -25.51 3.01 9.75
CA ASN A 107 -26.93 2.70 9.95
C ASN A 107 -27.77 3.98 10.02
N GLU A 108 -27.34 4.99 10.78
CA GLU A 108 -28.06 6.25 10.98
C GLU A 108 -28.09 7.07 9.69
N VAL A 109 -26.96 7.22 8.99
CA VAL A 109 -26.88 7.95 7.72
C VAL A 109 -27.78 7.32 6.67
N ILE A 110 -27.68 6.01 6.45
CA ILE A 110 -28.51 5.29 5.48
C ILE A 110 -29.99 5.35 5.89
N SER A 111 -30.29 5.23 7.18
CA SER A 111 -31.67 5.33 7.68
C SER A 111 -32.26 6.71 7.40
N ASN A 112 -31.57 7.79 7.78
CA ASN A 112 -32.07 9.16 7.60
C ASN A 112 -32.17 9.54 6.12
N ARG A 113 -31.21 9.10 5.29
CA ARG A 113 -31.28 9.31 3.86
C ARG A 113 -32.43 8.53 3.22
N ALA A 114 -32.67 7.29 3.64
CA ALA A 114 -33.82 6.51 3.21
C ALA A 114 -35.16 7.14 3.63
N ILE A 115 -35.22 7.73 4.82
CA ILE A 115 -36.41 8.47 5.30
C ILE A 115 -36.65 9.69 4.42
N GLU A 116 -35.62 10.47 4.11
CA GLU A 116 -35.73 11.63 3.23
C GLU A 116 -36.22 11.25 1.83
N LEU A 117 -35.67 10.18 1.25
CA LEU A 117 -36.11 9.62 -0.03
C LEU A 117 -37.58 9.20 -0.02
N ALA A 118 -38.13 8.84 1.14
CA ALA A 118 -39.53 8.52 1.35
C ALA A 118 -40.40 9.76 1.70
N GLY A 119 -39.83 10.96 1.71
CA GLY A 119 -40.53 12.20 2.11
C GLY A 119 -40.84 12.29 3.62
N GLY A 120 -40.16 11.48 4.44
CA GLY A 120 -40.34 11.45 5.88
C GLY A 120 -39.51 12.52 6.63
N LYS A 121 -39.63 12.52 7.96
CA LYS A 121 -38.91 13.45 8.84
C LYS A 121 -37.64 12.77 9.39
N LEU A 122 -36.46 13.34 9.11
CA LEU A 122 -35.19 12.86 9.67
C LEU A 122 -35.26 12.76 11.21
N GLY A 123 -34.63 11.72 11.75
CA GLY A 123 -34.61 11.37 13.17
C GLY A 123 -35.85 10.70 13.73
N SER A 124 -36.93 10.61 12.94
CA SER A 124 -38.14 9.86 13.33
C SER A 124 -37.95 8.34 13.33
N LYS A 125 -36.87 7.84 12.70
CA LYS A 125 -36.60 6.40 12.50
C LYS A 125 -37.75 5.67 11.77
N THR A 126 -38.54 6.43 11.00
CA THR A 126 -39.71 5.95 10.26
C THR A 126 -39.71 6.57 8.86
N PRO A 127 -39.89 5.78 7.78
CA PRO A 127 -40.23 4.35 7.76
C PRO A 127 -39.04 3.41 7.97
N VAL A 128 -37.80 3.89 7.91
CA VAL A 128 -36.58 3.09 8.06
C VAL A 128 -35.97 3.34 9.43
N HIS A 129 -35.62 2.27 10.13
CA HIS A 129 -35.06 2.30 11.48
C HIS A 129 -33.61 1.81 11.40
N PRO A 130 -32.64 2.49 12.03
CA PRO A 130 -31.22 2.15 11.88
C PRO A 130 -30.90 0.74 12.37
N ASN A 131 -31.50 0.28 13.47
CA ASN A 131 -31.26 -1.07 13.99
C ASN A 131 -32.12 -2.12 13.30
N ASP A 132 -33.44 -2.01 13.48
CA ASP A 132 -34.41 -3.01 13.03
C ASP A 132 -34.45 -3.24 11.52
N HIS A 133 -34.07 -2.25 10.71
CA HIS A 133 -34.09 -2.34 9.25
C HIS A 133 -32.68 -2.32 8.63
N VAL A 134 -31.88 -1.28 8.88
CA VAL A 134 -30.56 -1.14 8.25
C VAL A 134 -29.55 -2.15 8.82
N ASN A 135 -29.59 -2.39 10.14
CA ASN A 135 -28.78 -3.38 10.83
C ASN A 135 -29.46 -4.76 10.97
N MET A 136 -30.54 -5.02 10.23
CA MET A 136 -31.27 -6.29 10.31
C MET A 136 -30.34 -7.47 10.01
N SER A 137 -30.40 -8.51 10.86
CA SER A 137 -29.60 -9.75 10.75
C SER A 137 -28.09 -9.59 10.97
N GLN A 138 -27.65 -8.44 11.48
CA GLN A 138 -26.24 -8.06 11.64
C GLN A 138 -25.88 -7.71 13.09
N SER A 139 -24.59 -7.66 13.39
CA SER A 139 -24.01 -7.16 14.64
C SER A 139 -22.85 -6.22 14.32
N SER A 140 -22.59 -5.23 15.16
CA SER A 140 -21.39 -4.40 14.98
C SER A 140 -20.09 -5.23 14.94
N ASN A 141 -20.07 -6.33 15.69
CA ASN A 141 -18.91 -7.21 15.78
C ASN A 141 -18.61 -7.92 14.46
N ASP A 142 -19.62 -8.24 13.64
CA ASP A 142 -19.43 -8.91 12.36
C ASP A 142 -19.50 -7.96 11.14
N THR A 143 -19.98 -6.73 11.31
CA THR A 143 -20.04 -5.74 10.22
C THR A 143 -18.75 -4.97 10.04
N PHE A 144 -18.12 -4.46 11.12
CA PHE A 144 -16.87 -3.71 11.00
C PHE A 144 -15.72 -4.54 10.40
N PRO A 145 -15.40 -5.77 10.86
CA PRO A 145 -14.40 -6.62 10.20
C PRO A 145 -14.73 -6.91 8.73
N THR A 146 -16.01 -7.07 8.39
CA THR A 146 -16.44 -7.23 7.00
C THR A 146 -16.11 -5.98 6.18
N ALA A 147 -16.39 -4.78 6.69
CA ALA A 147 -16.02 -3.52 6.03
C ALA A 147 -14.50 -3.36 5.89
N MET A 148 -13.71 -3.75 6.90
CA MET A 148 -12.24 -3.73 6.83
C MET A 148 -11.71 -4.57 5.66
N HIS A 149 -12.24 -5.78 5.52
CA HIS A 149 -11.84 -6.72 4.46
C HIS A 149 -12.27 -6.23 3.07
N ILE A 150 -13.50 -5.73 2.93
CA ILE A 150 -13.99 -5.16 1.67
C ILE A 150 -13.13 -3.96 1.25
N ALA A 151 -12.90 -3.01 2.16
CA ALA A 151 -12.09 -1.82 1.91
C ALA A 151 -10.66 -2.19 1.47
N THR A 152 -10.02 -3.10 2.21
CA THR A 152 -8.65 -3.56 1.93
C THR A 152 -8.56 -4.22 0.56
N ALA A 153 -9.43 -5.20 0.26
CA ALA A 153 -9.38 -5.92 -1.01
C ALA A 153 -9.64 -5.01 -2.21
N ILE A 154 -10.62 -4.09 -2.11
CA ILE A 154 -10.90 -3.13 -3.18
C ILE A 154 -9.70 -2.19 -3.38
N ALA A 155 -9.14 -1.64 -2.30
CA ALA A 155 -8.02 -0.71 -2.38
C ALA A 155 -6.75 -1.38 -2.94
N ILE A 156 -6.48 -2.64 -2.58
CA ILE A 156 -5.36 -3.40 -3.16
C ILE A 156 -5.55 -3.57 -4.66
N GLN A 157 -6.73 -4.05 -5.09
CA GLN A 157 -6.99 -4.37 -6.49
C GLN A 157 -7.07 -3.13 -7.38
N LYS A 158 -7.68 -2.04 -6.89
CA LYS A 158 -7.96 -0.85 -7.70
C LYS A 158 -6.89 0.23 -7.60
N ARG A 159 -6.06 0.24 -6.55
CA ARG A 159 -5.09 1.31 -6.31
C ARG A 159 -3.66 0.80 -6.22
N LEU A 160 -3.37 -0.08 -5.25
CA LEU A 160 -1.99 -0.47 -4.96
C LEU A 160 -1.37 -1.34 -6.06
N LEU A 161 -2.02 -2.43 -6.46
CA LEU A 161 -1.47 -3.32 -7.49
C LEU A 161 -1.23 -2.59 -8.83
N PRO A 162 -2.17 -1.76 -9.34
CA PRO A 162 -1.91 -0.93 -10.52
C PRO A 162 -0.69 -0.01 -10.36
N ALA A 163 -0.60 0.75 -9.27
CA ALA A 163 0.50 1.70 -9.06
C ALA A 163 1.88 1.02 -9.02
N VAL A 164 1.97 -0.13 -8.34
CA VAL A 164 3.22 -0.91 -8.27
C VAL A 164 3.56 -1.52 -9.63
N ARG A 165 2.58 -2.06 -10.37
CA ARG A 165 2.79 -2.59 -11.73
C ARG A 165 3.25 -1.51 -12.68
N GLU A 166 2.66 -0.33 -12.64
CA GLU A 166 3.05 0.79 -13.51
C GLU A 166 4.49 1.25 -13.23
N LEU A 167 4.90 1.35 -11.96
CA LEU A 167 6.30 1.62 -11.62
C LEU A 167 7.23 0.49 -12.10
N ARG A 168 6.86 -0.77 -11.86
CA ARG A 168 7.61 -1.95 -12.32
C ARG A 168 7.80 -1.92 -13.83
N ASP A 169 6.75 -1.64 -14.59
CA ASP A 169 6.77 -1.58 -16.06
C ASP A 169 7.65 -0.43 -16.57
N THR A 170 7.62 0.73 -15.91
CA THR A 170 8.53 1.84 -16.22
C THR A 170 9.99 1.46 -15.98
N LEU A 171 10.30 0.81 -14.84
CA LEU A 171 11.66 0.34 -14.56
C LEU A 171 12.09 -0.77 -15.54
N ALA A 172 11.17 -1.63 -15.99
CA ALA A 172 11.44 -2.62 -17.02
C ALA A 172 11.73 -1.99 -18.41
N LYS A 173 11.07 -0.88 -18.75
CA LYS A 173 11.43 -0.10 -19.94
C LYS A 173 12.84 0.47 -19.83
N LYS A 174 13.20 1.05 -18.68
CA LYS A 174 14.56 1.56 -18.41
C LYS A 174 15.61 0.45 -18.43
N MET A 175 15.32 -0.70 -17.82
CA MET A 175 16.13 -1.92 -17.89
C MET A 175 16.46 -2.27 -19.35
N ASN A 176 15.46 -2.28 -20.22
CA ASN A 176 15.65 -2.60 -21.64
C ASN A 176 16.44 -1.54 -22.39
N SER A 177 16.23 -0.24 -22.11
CA SER A 177 17.02 0.84 -22.73
C SER A 177 18.48 0.86 -22.24
N PHE A 178 18.75 0.32 -21.06
CA PHE A 178 20.07 0.33 -20.42
C PHE A 178 20.82 -1.00 -20.55
N LYS A 179 20.26 -1.98 -21.28
CA LYS A 179 20.76 -3.36 -21.36
C LYS A 179 22.19 -3.49 -21.88
N ASP A 180 22.64 -2.56 -22.74
CA ASP A 180 23.95 -2.60 -23.37
C ASP A 180 24.96 -1.66 -22.69
N ILE A 181 24.55 -0.95 -21.63
CA ILE A 181 25.39 0.03 -20.92
C ILE A 181 26.17 -0.70 -19.83
N VAL A 182 27.44 -1.03 -20.08
CA VAL A 182 28.31 -1.65 -19.08
C VAL A 182 28.76 -0.59 -18.07
N LYS A 183 28.64 -0.90 -16.77
CA LYS A 183 29.08 -0.06 -15.65
C LYS A 183 29.86 -0.88 -14.64
N ILE A 184 30.52 -0.19 -13.71
CA ILE A 184 31.18 -0.85 -12.59
C ILE A 184 30.14 -1.30 -11.55
N GLY A 185 30.27 -2.54 -11.07
CA GLY A 185 29.53 -2.99 -9.90
C GLY A 185 30.08 -2.39 -8.63
N ARG A 186 29.26 -2.31 -7.57
CA ARG A 186 29.72 -1.94 -6.23
C ARG A 186 29.19 -2.93 -5.20
N THR A 187 30.11 -3.49 -4.40
CA THR A 187 29.76 -4.33 -3.25
C THR A 187 30.48 -3.78 -2.03
N HIS A 188 29.80 -3.69 -0.88
CA HIS A 188 30.35 -3.02 0.31
C HIS A 188 30.76 -1.55 0.04
N LEU A 189 30.10 -0.91 -0.94
CA LEU A 189 30.42 0.43 -1.47
C LEU A 189 31.81 0.55 -2.14
N GLN A 190 32.53 -0.55 -2.32
CA GLN A 190 33.79 -0.62 -3.05
C GLN A 190 33.55 -1.01 -4.49
N ASP A 191 34.44 -0.59 -5.38
CA ASP A 191 34.52 -1.07 -6.76
C ASP A 191 34.49 -2.60 -6.82
N ALA A 192 33.73 -3.16 -7.77
CA ALA A 192 33.62 -4.58 -8.04
C ALA A 192 33.73 -4.87 -9.54
N VAL A 193 33.41 -6.10 -9.97
CA VAL A 193 33.40 -6.45 -11.40
C VAL A 193 32.26 -5.76 -12.16
N PRO A 194 32.36 -5.63 -13.50
CA PRO A 194 31.32 -5.01 -14.29
C PRO A 194 29.98 -5.77 -14.31
N LEU A 195 28.90 -5.02 -14.53
CA LEU A 195 27.58 -5.50 -14.95
C LEU A 195 26.96 -4.44 -15.87
N THR A 196 25.89 -4.77 -16.58
CA THR A 196 25.14 -3.76 -17.32
C THR A 196 24.19 -2.99 -16.39
N LEU A 197 23.92 -1.73 -16.70
CA LEU A 197 22.92 -0.92 -16.02
C LEU A 197 21.53 -1.56 -16.18
N GLY A 198 21.26 -2.22 -17.31
CA GLY A 198 20.08 -3.08 -17.46
C GLY A 198 20.03 -4.23 -16.45
N GLN A 199 21.13 -4.96 -16.23
CA GLN A 199 21.18 -6.00 -15.18
C GLN A 199 20.92 -5.43 -13.78
N GLU A 200 21.45 -4.26 -13.45
CA GLU A 200 21.18 -3.58 -12.18
C GLU A 200 19.67 -3.29 -12.03
N PHE A 201 19.04 -2.70 -13.07
CA PHE A 201 17.60 -2.41 -13.07
C PHE A 201 16.74 -3.68 -13.07
N SER A 202 17.23 -4.79 -13.64
CA SER A 202 16.53 -6.07 -13.58
C SER A 202 16.33 -6.58 -12.15
N GLY A 203 17.26 -6.24 -11.25
CA GLY A 203 17.13 -6.51 -9.82
C GLY A 203 15.93 -5.77 -9.22
N TYR A 204 15.75 -4.49 -9.56
CA TYR A 204 14.60 -3.69 -9.08
C TYR A 204 13.28 -4.26 -9.60
N VAL A 205 13.23 -4.61 -10.89
CA VAL A 205 12.06 -5.22 -11.54
C VAL A 205 11.68 -6.52 -10.84
N ALA A 206 12.66 -7.41 -10.62
CA ALA A 206 12.43 -8.69 -9.95
C ALA A 206 11.96 -8.52 -8.49
N GLN A 207 12.48 -7.54 -7.76
CA GLN A 207 12.00 -7.23 -6.40
C GLN A 207 10.53 -6.80 -6.42
N LEU A 208 10.12 -5.95 -7.36
CA LEU A 208 8.74 -5.50 -7.48
C LEU A 208 7.80 -6.62 -7.94
N ASP A 209 8.23 -7.48 -8.88
CA ASP A 209 7.47 -8.67 -9.29
C ASP A 209 7.21 -9.62 -8.11
N ALA A 210 8.23 -9.85 -7.27
CA ALA A 210 8.07 -10.65 -6.05
C ALA A 210 7.09 -9.98 -5.06
N CYS A 211 7.17 -8.66 -4.88
CA CYS A 211 6.27 -7.94 -3.98
C CYS A 211 4.81 -7.96 -4.47
N LEU A 212 4.59 -7.82 -5.79
CA LEU A 212 3.26 -7.98 -6.39
C LEU A 212 2.69 -9.36 -6.10
N HIS A 213 3.49 -10.41 -6.29
CA HIS A 213 3.08 -11.77 -5.97
C HIS A 213 2.74 -11.94 -4.48
N TYR A 214 3.56 -11.42 -3.57
CA TYR A 214 3.28 -11.52 -2.13
C TYR A 214 1.97 -10.83 -1.74
N ILE A 215 1.69 -9.65 -2.29
CA ILE A 215 0.43 -8.93 -2.03
C ILE A 215 -0.75 -9.76 -2.55
N GLU A 216 -0.68 -10.29 -3.78
CA GLU A 216 -1.73 -11.10 -4.38
C GLU A 216 -2.03 -12.38 -3.58
N GLN A 217 -1.01 -13.01 -3.00
CA GLN A 217 -1.17 -14.22 -2.17
C GLN A 217 -1.96 -13.97 -0.87
N THR A 218 -2.08 -12.72 -0.41
CA THR A 218 -2.87 -12.40 0.79
C THR A 218 -4.37 -12.30 0.52
N LEU A 219 -4.75 -12.00 -0.73
CA LEU A 219 -6.15 -11.70 -1.10
C LEU A 219 -7.15 -12.83 -0.79
N PRO A 220 -6.84 -14.13 -0.99
CA PRO A 220 -7.77 -15.21 -0.65
C PRO A 220 -8.27 -15.20 0.80
N ASP A 221 -7.44 -14.77 1.75
CA ASP A 221 -7.85 -14.65 3.16
C ASP A 221 -8.63 -13.38 3.43
N VAL A 222 -8.29 -12.27 2.74
CA VAL A 222 -9.05 -11.02 2.82
C VAL A 222 -10.47 -11.20 2.27
N TYR A 223 -10.68 -12.05 1.26
CA TYR A 223 -12.00 -12.31 0.70
C TYR A 223 -12.97 -13.07 1.64
N LYS A 224 -12.49 -13.60 2.77
CA LYS A 224 -13.31 -14.31 3.76
C LYS A 224 -13.94 -13.32 4.73
N LEU A 225 -15.27 -13.21 4.71
CA LEU A 225 -16.02 -12.19 5.47
C LEU A 225 -16.59 -12.71 6.78
N ALA A 226 -16.49 -11.90 7.83
CA ALA A 226 -17.05 -12.19 9.16
C ALA A 226 -18.59 -12.14 9.22
N LEU A 227 -19.23 -11.47 8.25
CA LEU A 227 -20.67 -11.23 8.21
C LEU A 227 -21.49 -12.52 8.41
N GLY A 228 -22.47 -12.47 9.31
CA GLY A 228 -23.27 -13.61 9.74
C GLY A 228 -22.74 -14.30 11.00
N GLY A 229 -21.56 -13.93 11.50
CA GLY A 229 -21.08 -14.37 12.83
C GLY A 229 -21.83 -13.72 14.01
N THR A 230 -22.50 -12.61 13.76
CA THR A 230 -23.23 -11.78 14.73
C THR A 230 -22.39 -11.37 15.94
N ALA A 231 -22.85 -11.63 17.17
CA ALA A 231 -22.24 -11.07 18.38
C ALA A 231 -20.89 -11.73 18.72
N VAL A 232 -20.83 -13.06 18.63
CA VAL A 232 -19.71 -13.87 19.15
C VAL A 232 -19.30 -15.02 18.21
N GLY A 233 -19.81 -15.04 16.99
CA GLY A 233 -19.46 -16.03 15.95
C GLY A 233 -20.50 -17.13 15.74
N THR A 234 -21.53 -17.23 16.59
CA THR A 234 -22.53 -18.30 16.53
C THR A 234 -23.63 -18.07 15.48
N GLY A 235 -23.79 -16.85 14.99
CA GLY A 235 -24.91 -16.49 14.11
C GLY A 235 -26.25 -16.35 14.84
N LEU A 236 -26.26 -16.21 16.17
CA LEU A 236 -27.50 -15.93 16.91
C LEU A 236 -28.21 -14.69 16.34
N ASN A 237 -29.52 -14.77 16.17
CA ASN A 237 -30.39 -13.74 15.60
C ASN A 237 -30.16 -13.40 14.10
N THR A 238 -29.40 -14.20 13.36
CA THR A 238 -29.35 -14.14 11.90
C THR A 238 -30.10 -15.31 11.26
N HIS A 239 -30.36 -15.22 9.95
CA HIS A 239 -30.95 -16.34 9.21
C HIS A 239 -29.86 -17.34 8.80
N PRO A 240 -30.08 -18.67 8.81
CA PRO A 240 -29.04 -19.66 8.47
C PRO A 240 -28.40 -19.47 7.09
N GLN A 241 -29.12 -18.87 6.14
CA GLN A 241 -28.62 -18.57 4.79
C GLN A 241 -28.06 -17.15 4.61
N PHE A 242 -28.14 -16.28 5.64
CA PHE A 242 -27.75 -14.87 5.52
C PHE A 242 -26.27 -14.72 5.17
N ALA A 243 -25.39 -15.46 5.85
CA ALA A 243 -23.94 -15.30 5.72
C ALA A 243 -23.45 -15.58 4.28
N GLU A 244 -23.89 -16.69 3.68
CA GLU A 244 -23.50 -17.08 2.31
C GLU A 244 -24.13 -16.15 1.26
N LYS A 245 -25.43 -15.83 1.41
CA LYS A 245 -26.13 -14.95 0.46
C LYS A 245 -25.58 -13.53 0.48
N ALA A 246 -25.32 -12.98 1.67
CA ALA A 246 -24.77 -11.63 1.79
C ALA A 246 -23.35 -11.56 1.22
N ALA A 247 -22.50 -12.56 1.46
CA ALA A 247 -21.19 -12.64 0.82
C ALA A 247 -21.29 -12.72 -0.72
N ALA A 248 -22.23 -13.52 -1.25
CA ALA A 248 -22.48 -13.61 -2.69
C ALA A 248 -22.96 -12.27 -3.29
N HIS A 249 -23.82 -11.53 -2.60
CA HIS A 249 -24.23 -10.18 -3.01
C HIS A 249 -23.05 -9.20 -3.00
N ILE A 250 -22.20 -9.24 -1.96
CA ILE A 250 -20.98 -8.42 -1.89
C ILE A 250 -20.05 -8.77 -3.06
N ALA A 251 -19.88 -10.05 -3.37
CA ALA A 251 -19.08 -10.51 -4.50
C ALA A 251 -19.63 -9.99 -5.83
N GLN A 252 -20.95 -10.06 -6.05
CA GLN A 252 -21.60 -9.54 -7.24
C GLN A 252 -21.46 -8.01 -7.38
N ILE A 253 -21.65 -7.26 -6.29
CA ILE A 253 -21.53 -5.80 -6.28
C ILE A 253 -20.11 -5.35 -6.61
N THR A 254 -19.12 -6.06 -6.09
CA THR A 254 -17.70 -5.66 -6.20
C THR A 254 -16.97 -6.25 -7.40
N GLY A 255 -17.48 -7.36 -7.96
CA GLY A 255 -16.77 -8.17 -8.95
C GLY A 255 -15.58 -8.95 -8.37
N LEU A 256 -15.46 -9.04 -7.04
CA LEU A 256 -14.39 -9.74 -6.33
C LEU A 256 -14.93 -11.01 -5.66
N PRO A 257 -14.13 -12.08 -5.50
CA PRO A 257 -14.61 -13.39 -5.08
C PRO A 257 -14.78 -13.49 -3.54
N PHE A 258 -15.55 -12.57 -2.94
CA PHE A 258 -15.87 -12.61 -1.53
C PHE A 258 -16.71 -13.83 -1.16
N VAL A 259 -16.39 -14.44 -0.02
CA VAL A 259 -17.06 -15.62 0.51
C VAL A 259 -17.28 -15.48 2.01
N SER A 260 -18.19 -16.27 2.58
CA SER A 260 -18.35 -16.32 4.03
C SER A 260 -17.12 -16.97 4.68
N ALA A 261 -16.62 -16.40 5.78
CA ALA A 261 -15.49 -17.00 6.48
C ALA A 261 -15.87 -18.38 7.05
N PRO A 262 -15.07 -19.44 6.83
CA PRO A 262 -15.41 -20.79 7.29
C PRO A 262 -15.44 -20.90 8.81
N ASN A 263 -14.67 -20.08 9.52
CA ASN A 263 -14.70 -19.97 10.98
C ASN A 263 -15.01 -18.53 11.40
N LYS A 264 -16.20 -18.31 11.95
CA LYS A 264 -16.66 -17.00 12.39
C LYS A 264 -16.03 -16.55 13.71
N PHE A 265 -15.60 -17.47 14.57
CA PHE A 265 -14.95 -17.13 15.82
C PHE A 265 -13.61 -16.46 15.56
N ALA A 266 -12.77 -17.06 14.72
CA ALA A 266 -11.50 -16.48 14.30
C ALA A 266 -11.69 -15.11 13.62
N ALA A 267 -12.63 -15.02 12.67
CA ALA A 267 -12.92 -13.77 11.95
C ALA A 267 -13.39 -12.59 12.82
N LEU A 268 -13.78 -12.86 14.08
CA LEU A 268 -14.13 -11.83 15.07
C LEU A 268 -13.01 -11.62 16.09
N ALA A 269 -12.40 -12.71 16.56
CA ALA A 269 -11.42 -12.74 17.64
C ALA A 269 -10.02 -12.30 17.21
N SER A 270 -9.69 -12.33 15.92
CA SER A 270 -8.36 -11.98 15.39
C SER A 270 -8.42 -11.43 13.96
N HIS A 271 -7.30 -10.87 13.49
CA HIS A 271 -7.15 -10.22 12.18
C HIS A 271 -5.80 -10.54 11.51
N GLU A 272 -5.28 -11.75 11.69
CA GLU A 272 -4.05 -12.20 11.02
C GLU A 272 -4.07 -12.00 9.49
N PRO A 273 -5.21 -12.14 8.77
CA PRO A 273 -5.27 -11.80 7.34
C PRO A 273 -4.77 -10.37 7.04
N LEU A 274 -5.10 -9.40 7.90
CA LEU A 274 -4.67 -8.01 7.74
C LEU A 274 -3.23 -7.78 8.22
N VAL A 275 -2.73 -8.56 9.19
CA VAL A 275 -1.30 -8.61 9.53
C VAL A 275 -0.47 -9.12 8.35
N MET A 276 -0.94 -10.16 7.67
CA MET A 276 -0.27 -10.74 6.49
C MET A 276 -0.30 -9.77 5.31
N VAL A 277 -1.42 -9.09 5.07
CA VAL A 277 -1.49 -7.96 4.11
C VAL A 277 -0.43 -6.91 4.45
N HIS A 278 -0.39 -6.42 5.69
CA HIS A 278 0.56 -5.38 6.05
C HIS A 278 2.02 -5.87 5.97
N SER A 279 2.29 -7.14 6.30
CA SER A 279 3.61 -7.74 6.13
C SER A 279 4.08 -7.74 4.68
N SER A 280 3.17 -7.95 3.72
CA SER A 280 3.47 -7.80 2.29
C SER A 280 3.76 -6.34 1.90
N PHE A 281 3.08 -5.37 2.53
CA PHE A 281 3.36 -3.94 2.34
C PHE A 281 4.72 -3.54 2.90
N LYS A 282 5.12 -4.12 4.05
CA LYS A 282 6.47 -3.97 4.58
C LYS A 282 7.53 -4.51 3.62
N ALA A 283 7.31 -5.68 3.02
CA ALA A 283 8.25 -6.23 2.04
C ALA A 283 8.42 -5.30 0.82
N LEU A 284 7.29 -4.75 0.32
CA LEU A 284 7.31 -3.72 -0.72
C LEU A 284 8.07 -2.46 -0.29
N ALA A 285 7.82 -1.94 0.91
CA ALA A 285 8.53 -0.78 1.46
C ALA A 285 10.04 -1.02 1.57
N CYS A 286 10.48 -2.22 1.97
CA CYS A 286 11.90 -2.58 1.99
C CYS A 286 12.52 -2.57 0.59
N ALA A 287 11.81 -3.09 -0.41
CA ALA A 287 12.27 -3.06 -1.81
C ALA A 287 12.36 -1.63 -2.35
N LEU A 288 11.30 -0.83 -2.17
CA LEU A 288 11.24 0.58 -2.58
C LEU A 288 12.31 1.43 -1.91
N MET A 289 12.56 1.22 -0.61
CA MET A 289 13.65 1.87 0.13
C MET A 289 15.00 1.63 -0.55
N LYS A 290 15.30 0.38 -0.93
CA LYS A 290 16.55 0.04 -1.61
C LYS A 290 16.63 0.70 -2.98
N ILE A 291 15.57 0.61 -3.77
CA ILE A 291 15.49 1.19 -5.13
C ILE A 291 15.71 2.71 -5.08
N ALA A 292 14.96 3.43 -4.23
CA ALA A 292 15.11 4.87 -4.09
C ALA A 292 16.51 5.28 -3.58
N ASN A 293 17.11 4.49 -2.69
CA ASN A 293 18.47 4.71 -2.23
C ASN A 293 19.48 4.58 -3.36
N ASP A 294 19.41 3.49 -4.13
CA ASP A 294 20.34 3.29 -5.25
C ASP A 294 20.20 4.41 -6.28
N VAL A 295 18.97 4.78 -6.66
CA VAL A 295 18.73 5.86 -7.61
C VAL A 295 19.33 7.18 -7.14
N ARG A 296 19.13 7.59 -5.88
CA ARG A 296 19.71 8.85 -5.37
C ARG A 296 21.22 8.80 -5.18
N TRP A 297 21.78 7.63 -4.85
CA TRP A 297 23.24 7.47 -4.75
C TRP A 297 23.90 7.53 -6.11
N LEU A 298 23.36 6.81 -7.10
CA LEU A 298 23.84 6.86 -8.48
C LEU A 298 23.63 8.25 -9.10
N GLY A 299 22.60 8.98 -8.69
CA GLY A 299 22.34 10.37 -9.06
C GLY A 299 23.08 11.44 -8.24
N SER A 300 23.93 11.05 -7.27
CA SER A 300 24.63 12.01 -6.40
C SER A 300 25.71 12.78 -7.18
N GLY A 301 25.75 14.11 -7.04
CA GLY A 301 26.66 14.94 -7.82
C GLY A 301 26.35 16.44 -7.75
N PRO A 302 26.66 17.23 -8.80
CA PRO A 302 27.09 16.79 -10.13
C PRO A 302 28.60 16.53 -10.28
N ARG A 303 29.42 16.84 -9.25
CA ARG A 303 30.89 16.72 -9.35
C ARG A 303 31.58 15.94 -8.23
N CYS A 304 30.92 15.80 -7.08
CA CYS A 304 31.53 15.27 -5.86
C CYS A 304 30.78 14.04 -5.32
N GLY A 305 30.11 13.29 -6.21
CA GLY A 305 29.35 12.08 -5.89
C GLY A 305 29.69 10.96 -6.88
N ILE A 306 28.75 10.04 -7.09
CA ILE A 306 28.87 8.97 -8.10
C ILE A 306 28.49 9.49 -9.49
N GLY A 307 27.29 10.08 -9.65
CA GLY A 307 26.87 10.74 -10.89
C GLY A 307 26.75 9.84 -12.12
N GLU A 308 26.46 8.55 -11.95
CA GLU A 308 26.19 7.62 -13.05
C GLU A 308 24.78 7.77 -13.62
N LEU A 309 23.84 8.30 -12.84
CA LEU A 309 22.49 8.65 -13.29
C LEU A 309 22.27 10.16 -13.25
N ILE A 310 21.43 10.65 -14.15
CA ILE A 310 20.93 12.01 -14.21
C ILE A 310 19.45 11.95 -13.83
N LEU A 311 19.09 12.65 -12.77
CA LEU A 311 17.71 12.71 -12.26
C LEU A 311 16.95 13.88 -12.93
N PRO A 312 15.64 13.76 -13.18
CA PRO A 312 14.82 14.88 -13.63
C PRO A 312 14.82 16.06 -12.65
N GLU A 313 14.74 17.27 -13.17
CA GLU A 313 14.65 18.50 -12.38
C GLU A 313 13.18 18.95 -12.28
N ASN A 314 12.52 18.70 -11.14
CA ASN A 314 11.12 19.09 -10.95
C ASN A 314 10.97 20.41 -10.20
N GLU A 315 11.88 20.72 -9.28
CA GLU A 315 11.87 21.93 -8.46
C GLU A 315 13.29 22.50 -8.28
N PRO A 316 13.43 23.82 -8.00
CA PRO A 316 14.71 24.38 -7.57
C PRO A 316 15.23 23.70 -6.29
N GLY A 317 16.34 22.96 -6.37
CA GLY A 317 16.84 22.15 -5.26
C GLY A 317 17.48 22.94 -4.11
N SER A 318 17.64 24.26 -4.24
CA SER A 318 18.11 25.11 -3.15
C SER A 318 17.72 26.56 -3.37
N SER A 319 17.34 27.24 -2.28
CA SER A 319 17.07 28.68 -2.28
C SER A 319 18.32 29.54 -2.54
N ILE A 320 19.54 28.99 -2.39
CA ILE A 320 20.81 29.75 -2.49
C ILE A 320 21.77 29.21 -3.56
N MET A 321 21.61 27.96 -4.02
CA MET A 321 22.49 27.32 -4.99
C MET A 321 21.77 27.10 -6.34
N PRO A 322 21.85 28.05 -7.29
CA PRO A 322 21.24 27.87 -8.60
C PRO A 322 21.88 26.68 -9.34
N GLY A 323 21.04 25.86 -9.99
CA GLY A 323 21.47 24.66 -10.73
C GLY A 323 21.69 23.40 -9.90
N LYS A 324 21.41 23.43 -8.58
CA LYS A 324 21.39 22.22 -7.73
C LYS A 324 20.03 21.52 -7.82
N VAL A 325 20.07 20.22 -8.09
CA VAL A 325 18.88 19.35 -8.14
C VAL A 325 18.98 18.34 -7.00
N ASN A 326 17.93 18.24 -6.18
CA ASN A 326 17.86 17.24 -5.11
C ASN A 326 17.04 16.04 -5.56
N PRO A 327 17.31 14.83 -5.06
CA PRO A 327 16.53 13.64 -5.35
C PRO A 327 15.21 13.61 -4.53
N THR A 328 14.37 14.64 -4.63
CA THR A 328 13.19 14.88 -3.76
C THR A 328 12.18 13.73 -3.79
N GLN A 329 11.97 13.11 -4.95
CA GLN A 329 11.10 11.93 -5.08
C GLN A 329 11.67 10.70 -4.35
N CYS A 330 13.00 10.53 -4.35
CA CYS A 330 13.64 9.47 -3.57
C CYS A 330 13.51 9.74 -2.07
N GLU A 331 13.68 10.99 -1.65
CA GLU A 331 13.51 11.42 -0.25
C GLU A 331 12.10 11.11 0.25
N ALA A 332 11.07 11.54 -0.49
CA ALA A 332 9.67 11.27 -0.17
C ALA A 332 9.38 9.75 -0.06
N MET A 333 9.82 8.95 -1.04
CA MET A 333 9.64 7.50 -1.02
C MET A 333 10.31 6.86 0.20
N THR A 334 11.53 7.26 0.55
CA THR A 334 12.23 6.69 1.71
C THR A 334 11.56 7.05 3.04
N MET A 335 10.99 8.26 3.17
CA MET A 335 10.19 8.64 4.35
C MET A 335 8.89 7.82 4.44
N VAL A 336 8.20 7.63 3.31
CA VAL A 336 7.02 6.74 3.24
C VAL A 336 7.39 5.32 3.67
N CYS A 337 8.49 4.78 3.18
CA CYS A 337 8.93 3.44 3.55
C CYS A 337 9.18 3.31 5.06
N ALA A 338 9.80 4.31 5.70
CA ALA A 338 9.96 4.33 7.15
C ALA A 338 8.62 4.36 7.90
N GLN A 339 7.66 5.15 7.43
CA GLN A 339 6.31 5.19 7.99
C GLN A 339 5.60 3.83 7.89
N VAL A 340 5.68 3.16 6.75
CA VAL A 340 5.09 1.83 6.54
C VAL A 340 5.69 0.80 7.51
N LEU A 341 7.01 0.82 7.74
CA LEU A 341 7.65 -0.08 8.72
C LEU A 341 7.15 0.19 10.15
N GLY A 342 6.91 1.45 10.52
CA GLY A 342 6.29 1.81 11.80
C GLY A 342 4.84 1.31 11.91
N ASN A 343 4.04 1.51 10.86
CA ASN A 343 2.65 1.05 10.79
C ASN A 343 2.56 -0.48 10.90
N ASP A 344 3.53 -1.23 10.35
CA ASP A 344 3.59 -2.70 10.45
C ASP A 344 3.70 -3.16 11.90
N THR A 345 4.54 -2.47 12.67
CA THR A 345 4.70 -2.73 14.09
C THR A 345 3.40 -2.45 14.84
N ALA A 346 2.72 -1.35 14.53
CA ALA A 346 1.44 -1.00 15.15
C ALA A 346 0.34 -2.04 14.85
N VAL A 347 0.25 -2.52 13.60
CA VAL A 347 -0.71 -3.56 13.20
C VAL A 347 -0.44 -4.88 13.93
N GLY A 348 0.81 -5.33 13.96
CA GLY A 348 1.18 -6.57 14.65
C GLY A 348 0.90 -6.51 16.16
N ILE A 349 1.21 -5.38 16.80
CA ILE A 349 0.88 -5.18 18.22
C ILE A 349 -0.64 -5.22 18.41
N ALA A 350 -1.40 -4.45 17.64
CA ALA A 350 -2.85 -4.37 17.75
C ALA A 350 -3.55 -5.73 17.58
N ASP A 351 -3.11 -6.54 16.62
CA ASP A 351 -3.69 -7.87 16.41
C ASP A 351 -3.41 -8.83 17.57
N SER A 352 -2.21 -8.76 18.17
CA SER A 352 -1.81 -9.60 19.31
C SER A 352 -2.65 -9.40 20.58
N GLN A 353 -3.45 -8.33 20.66
CA GLN A 353 -4.23 -7.95 21.84
C GLN A 353 -5.68 -8.50 21.84
N GLY A 354 -5.98 -9.52 21.03
CA GLY A 354 -7.28 -10.19 21.06
C GLY A 354 -7.59 -10.80 22.42
N ASN A 355 -8.85 -10.69 22.87
CA ASN A 355 -9.31 -11.33 24.11
C ASN A 355 -10.63 -12.07 23.86
N PHE A 356 -10.64 -13.37 24.14
CA PHE A 356 -11.82 -14.23 23.98
C PHE A 356 -12.45 -14.10 22.58
N GLU A 357 -13.74 -13.76 22.48
CA GLU A 357 -14.49 -13.78 21.21
C GLU A 357 -14.28 -12.56 20.31
N LEU A 358 -13.52 -11.53 20.73
CA LEU A 358 -13.39 -10.30 19.96
C LEU A 358 -12.04 -9.58 20.13
N ASN A 359 -11.32 -9.34 19.02
CA ASN A 359 -10.27 -8.34 19.00
C ASN A 359 -10.90 -6.94 18.90
N VAL A 360 -10.61 -6.07 19.88
CA VAL A 360 -11.12 -4.71 19.99
C VAL A 360 -10.08 -3.64 19.62
N PHE A 361 -9.19 -3.94 18.69
CA PHE A 361 -8.24 -3.00 18.09
C PHE A 361 -8.54 -2.80 16.60
N LYS A 362 -9.78 -3.08 16.17
CA LYS A 362 -10.17 -3.11 14.76
C LYS A 362 -9.91 -1.76 14.03
N PRO A 363 -10.29 -0.59 14.58
CA PRO A 363 -10.07 0.68 13.91
C PRO A 363 -8.59 0.99 13.64
N VAL A 364 -7.70 0.75 14.61
CA VAL A 364 -6.27 1.06 14.45
C VAL A 364 -5.59 0.10 13.46
N ILE A 365 -6.03 -1.16 13.37
CA ILE A 365 -5.55 -2.12 12.37
C ILE A 365 -5.88 -1.61 10.97
N ILE A 366 -7.15 -1.34 10.69
CA ILE A 366 -7.57 -0.94 9.33
C ILE A 366 -7.06 0.44 8.96
N PHE A 367 -6.94 1.36 9.92
CA PHE A 367 -6.34 2.67 9.71
C PHE A 367 -4.91 2.54 9.19
N ASN A 368 -4.05 1.77 9.86
CA ASN A 368 -2.65 1.61 9.46
C ASN A 368 -2.52 0.86 8.12
N VAL A 369 -3.36 -0.16 7.87
CA VAL A 369 -3.42 -0.86 6.58
C VAL A 369 -3.73 0.09 5.43
N LEU A 370 -4.80 0.89 5.54
CA LEU A 370 -5.21 1.81 4.47
C LEU A 370 -4.27 3.02 4.35
N HIS A 371 -3.72 3.49 5.47
CA HIS A 371 -2.71 4.55 5.45
C HIS A 371 -1.45 4.12 4.68
N SER A 372 -0.87 2.96 5.03
CA SER A 372 0.29 2.40 4.32
C SER A 372 -0.03 2.14 2.84
N LEU A 373 -1.21 1.59 2.55
CA LEU A 373 -1.65 1.31 1.17
C LEU A 373 -1.67 2.58 0.31
N ASN A 374 -2.30 3.64 0.80
CA ASN A 374 -2.40 4.90 0.06
C ASN A 374 -1.02 5.55 -0.11
N LEU A 375 -0.21 5.62 0.95
CA LEU A 375 1.16 6.16 0.85
C LEU A 375 2.02 5.40 -0.16
N LEU A 376 1.96 4.06 -0.15
CA LEU A 376 2.70 3.21 -1.08
C LEU A 376 2.25 3.39 -2.53
N ALA A 377 0.94 3.43 -2.77
CA ALA A 377 0.40 3.66 -4.11
C ALA A 377 0.80 5.04 -4.63
N ASP A 378 0.67 6.08 -3.80
CA ASP A 378 0.93 7.46 -4.19
C ASP A 378 2.42 7.71 -4.42
N THR A 379 3.29 7.14 -3.57
CA THR A 379 4.73 7.26 -3.77
C THR A 379 5.21 6.46 -4.99
N CYS A 380 4.62 5.31 -5.29
CA CYS A 380 4.93 4.57 -6.52
C CYS A 380 4.54 5.39 -7.76
N HIS A 381 3.35 5.99 -7.76
CA HIS A 381 2.88 6.86 -8.84
C HIS A 381 3.79 8.09 -9.01
N SER A 382 4.01 8.84 -7.92
CA SER A 382 4.82 10.07 -7.93
C SER A 382 6.26 9.80 -8.35
N PHE A 383 6.88 8.76 -7.81
CA PHE A 383 8.25 8.38 -8.17
C PHE A 383 8.36 7.90 -9.62
N ARG A 384 7.34 7.18 -10.12
CA ARG A 384 7.30 6.78 -11.54
C ARG A 384 7.34 8.01 -12.44
N GLU A 385 6.37 8.91 -12.27
CA GLU A 385 6.16 10.08 -13.13
C GLU A 385 7.29 11.10 -13.02
N PHE A 386 7.66 11.49 -11.80
CA PHE A 386 8.58 12.61 -11.56
C PHE A 386 10.03 12.17 -11.33
N CYS A 387 10.35 10.87 -11.45
CA CYS A 387 11.73 10.40 -11.35
C CYS A 387 12.02 9.29 -12.37
N ALA A 388 11.42 8.11 -12.22
CA ALA A 388 11.82 6.91 -12.95
C ALA A 388 11.69 7.04 -14.47
N GLU A 389 10.63 7.70 -14.97
CA GLU A 389 10.40 7.91 -16.40
C GLU A 389 11.50 8.76 -17.06
N GLY A 390 11.98 9.79 -16.36
CA GLY A 390 13.00 10.72 -16.86
C GLY A 390 14.44 10.38 -16.48
N LEU A 391 14.70 9.22 -15.85
CA LEU A 391 16.07 8.80 -15.51
C LEU A 391 16.92 8.60 -16.77
N GLU A 392 18.07 9.26 -16.84
CA GLU A 392 19.02 9.10 -17.94
C GLU A 392 20.41 8.68 -17.43
N PRO A 393 21.16 7.86 -18.18
CA PRO A 393 22.52 7.48 -17.83
C PRO A 393 23.51 8.59 -18.18
N ASN A 394 24.45 8.86 -17.27
CA ASN A 394 25.61 9.70 -17.57
C ASN A 394 26.71 8.83 -18.20
N TYR A 395 26.63 8.64 -19.52
CA TYR A 395 27.56 7.79 -20.27
C TYR A 395 29.03 8.12 -20.00
N THR A 396 29.37 9.41 -19.96
CA THR A 396 30.76 9.86 -19.71
C THR A 396 31.27 9.40 -18.35
N GLN A 397 30.45 9.52 -17.31
CA GLN A 397 30.85 9.14 -15.95
C GLN A 397 30.88 7.61 -15.76
N ILE A 398 29.92 6.90 -16.36
CA ILE A 398 29.89 5.44 -16.35
C ILE A 398 31.14 4.86 -17.03
N ASP A 399 31.46 5.36 -18.23
CA ASP A 399 32.64 4.93 -19.00
C ASP A 399 33.95 5.22 -18.25
N TYR A 400 34.04 6.40 -17.63
CA TYR A 400 35.17 6.76 -16.79
C TYR A 400 35.41 5.73 -15.69
N TYR A 401 34.39 5.39 -14.88
CA TYR A 401 34.57 4.42 -13.81
C TYR A 401 34.90 3.02 -14.32
N LEU A 402 34.28 2.60 -15.43
CA LEU A 402 34.52 1.30 -16.02
C LEU A 402 36.00 1.12 -16.42
N HIS A 403 36.59 2.13 -17.04
CA HIS A 403 37.97 2.06 -17.54
C HIS A 403 39.05 2.45 -16.53
N HIS A 404 38.68 3.08 -15.41
CA HIS A 404 39.63 3.45 -14.35
C HIS A 404 39.55 2.55 -13.11
N SER A 405 38.57 1.64 -13.03
CA SER A 405 38.50 0.70 -11.93
C SER A 405 39.58 -0.38 -12.01
N LEU A 406 40.15 -0.72 -10.86
CA LEU A 406 41.16 -1.78 -10.74
C LEU A 406 40.56 -3.19 -10.79
N MET A 407 39.23 -3.34 -10.74
CA MET A 407 38.56 -4.64 -10.64
C MET A 407 38.43 -5.38 -11.98
N LEU A 408 38.67 -4.71 -13.10
CA LEU A 408 38.78 -5.35 -14.41
C LEU A 408 39.94 -6.36 -14.48
N VAL A 409 40.90 -6.24 -13.56
CA VAL A 409 42.03 -7.16 -13.40
C VAL A 409 41.59 -8.62 -13.20
N THR A 410 40.37 -8.84 -12.70
CA THR A 410 39.81 -10.18 -12.47
C THR A 410 39.68 -11.01 -13.75
N ALA A 411 39.49 -10.36 -14.91
CA ALA A 411 39.52 -11.04 -16.21
C ALA A 411 40.87 -11.72 -16.49
N LEU A 412 41.96 -11.21 -15.92
CA LEU A 412 43.30 -11.74 -16.12
C LEU A 412 43.55 -13.04 -15.34
N ASN A 413 42.75 -13.36 -14.31
CA ASN A 413 43.01 -14.50 -13.43
C ASN A 413 43.13 -15.82 -14.20
N GLN A 414 42.30 -16.04 -15.22
CA GLN A 414 42.33 -17.26 -16.04
C GLN A 414 43.51 -17.31 -17.02
N HIS A 415 44.16 -16.18 -17.30
CA HIS A 415 45.27 -16.08 -18.25
C HIS A 415 46.64 -16.08 -17.57
N ILE A 416 46.76 -15.44 -16.40
CA ILE A 416 48.05 -15.24 -15.70
C ILE A 416 48.06 -15.72 -14.24
N GLY A 417 46.93 -16.18 -13.71
CA GLY A 417 46.78 -16.59 -12.31
C GLY A 417 46.52 -15.43 -11.35
N TYR A 418 45.90 -15.73 -10.21
CA TYR A 418 45.49 -14.74 -9.19
C TYR A 418 46.66 -13.89 -8.68
N ASP A 419 47.80 -14.50 -8.35
CA ASP A 419 48.92 -13.77 -7.72
C ASP A 419 49.50 -12.69 -8.63
N LYS A 420 49.60 -12.96 -9.94
CA LYS A 420 50.08 -11.97 -10.92
C LYS A 420 49.05 -10.85 -11.12
N ALA A 421 47.76 -11.20 -11.25
CA ALA A 421 46.68 -10.22 -11.33
C ALA A 421 46.63 -9.31 -10.09
N ALA A 422 46.71 -9.87 -8.89
CA ALA A 422 46.76 -9.12 -7.64
C ALA A 422 47.97 -8.19 -7.56
N LYS A 423 49.13 -8.60 -8.08
CA LYS A 423 50.33 -7.75 -8.15
C LYS A 423 50.13 -6.59 -9.13
N ILE A 424 49.52 -6.82 -10.29
CA ILE A 424 49.14 -5.75 -11.25
C ILE A 424 48.25 -4.72 -10.56
N ALA A 425 47.17 -5.16 -9.91
CA ALA A 425 46.24 -4.26 -9.23
C ALA A 425 46.92 -3.43 -8.12
N LYS A 426 47.77 -4.07 -7.29
CA LYS A 426 48.53 -3.38 -6.24
C LYS A 426 49.51 -2.35 -6.81
N THR A 427 50.18 -2.68 -7.91
CA THR A 427 51.11 -1.76 -8.58
C THR A 427 50.36 -0.60 -9.22
N ALA A 428 49.26 -0.85 -9.94
CA ALA A 428 48.41 0.19 -10.51
C ALA A 428 47.89 1.17 -9.45
N HIS A 429 47.42 0.64 -8.31
CA HIS A 429 46.98 1.46 -7.19
C HIS A 429 48.11 2.31 -6.60
N HIS A 430 49.25 1.68 -6.27
CA HIS A 430 50.39 2.36 -5.65
C HIS A 430 50.98 3.45 -6.55
N ASP A 431 51.08 3.17 -7.85
CA ASP A 431 51.69 4.08 -8.82
C ASP A 431 50.69 5.08 -9.41
N ASN A 432 49.40 4.96 -9.05
CA ASN A 432 48.29 5.73 -9.60
C ASN A 432 48.23 5.68 -11.14
N THR A 433 48.35 4.47 -11.69
CA THR A 433 48.32 4.16 -13.13
C THR A 433 47.17 3.22 -13.47
N SER A 434 46.89 3.04 -14.76
CA SER A 434 45.93 2.05 -15.23
C SER A 434 46.44 0.60 -15.03
N LEU A 435 45.51 -0.35 -15.04
CA LEU A 435 45.85 -1.78 -15.02
C LEU A 435 46.73 -2.19 -16.20
N GLN A 436 46.50 -1.61 -17.39
CA GLN A 436 47.27 -1.89 -18.59
C GLN A 436 48.73 -1.43 -18.42
N GLU A 437 48.94 -0.18 -17.98
CA GLU A 437 50.27 0.37 -17.74
C GLU A 437 51.04 -0.44 -16.69
N ALA A 438 50.38 -0.85 -15.60
CA ALA A 438 50.98 -1.69 -14.58
C ALA A 438 51.31 -3.11 -15.10
N ALA A 439 50.45 -3.72 -15.92
CA ALA A 439 50.68 -5.03 -16.51
C ALA A 439 51.89 -5.04 -17.45
N VAL A 440 52.03 -3.99 -18.26
CA VAL A 440 53.19 -3.78 -19.14
C VAL A 440 54.46 -3.49 -18.34
N LYS A 441 54.39 -2.61 -17.33
CA LYS A 441 55.53 -2.27 -16.46
C LYS A 441 56.10 -3.48 -15.72
N LEU A 442 55.23 -4.39 -15.27
CA LEU A 442 55.62 -5.63 -14.60
C LEU A 442 56.10 -6.74 -15.56
N GLY A 443 55.98 -6.53 -16.88
CA GLY A 443 56.34 -7.52 -17.89
C GLY A 443 55.43 -8.75 -17.89
N TYR A 444 54.22 -8.64 -17.34
CA TYR A 444 53.27 -9.76 -17.28
C TYR A 444 52.42 -9.90 -18.54
N LEU A 445 52.14 -8.78 -19.24
CA LEU A 445 51.36 -8.74 -20.47
C LEU A 445 51.87 -7.60 -21.38
N THR A 446 51.67 -7.73 -22.69
CA THR A 446 51.73 -6.58 -23.61
C THR A 446 50.41 -5.80 -23.59
N ALA A 447 50.39 -4.58 -24.17
CA ALA A 447 49.17 -3.80 -24.28
C ALA A 447 48.11 -4.51 -25.13
N GLU A 448 48.53 -5.20 -26.19
CA GLU A 448 47.66 -5.98 -27.09
C GLU A 448 47.03 -7.16 -26.36
N GLN A 449 47.83 -7.93 -25.61
CA GLN A 449 47.32 -9.03 -24.79
C GLN A 449 46.32 -8.53 -23.74
N PHE A 450 46.61 -7.39 -23.09
CA PHE A 450 45.69 -6.79 -22.13
C PHE A 450 44.34 -6.44 -22.79
N ASN A 451 44.37 -5.78 -23.96
CA ASN A 451 43.15 -5.43 -24.70
C ASN A 451 42.40 -6.66 -25.24
N GLU A 452 43.10 -7.75 -25.53
CA GLU A 452 42.49 -9.01 -25.93
C GLU A 452 41.73 -9.66 -24.77
N TYR A 453 42.33 -9.66 -23.57
CA TYR A 453 41.82 -10.37 -22.39
C TYR A 453 40.80 -9.55 -21.59
N VAL A 454 40.95 -8.23 -21.53
CA VAL A 454 40.11 -7.34 -20.72
C VAL A 454 39.11 -6.63 -21.61
N LYS A 455 37.94 -7.26 -21.77
CA LYS A 455 36.81 -6.76 -22.57
C LYS A 455 35.58 -6.61 -21.68
N PRO A 456 35.28 -5.42 -21.15
CA PRO A 456 34.20 -5.22 -20.19
C PRO A 456 32.85 -5.78 -20.66
N GLU A 457 32.55 -5.67 -21.95
CA GLU A 457 31.33 -6.20 -22.58
C GLU A 457 31.24 -7.74 -22.55
N LYS A 458 32.35 -8.44 -22.33
CA LYS A 458 32.41 -9.90 -22.14
C LYS A 458 32.50 -10.32 -20.67
N MET A 459 32.53 -9.37 -19.75
CA MET A 459 32.63 -9.61 -18.30
C MET A 459 31.27 -9.57 -17.59
N VAL A 460 30.17 -9.38 -18.35
CA VAL A 460 28.80 -9.22 -17.82
C VAL A 460 27.95 -10.49 -17.93
N SER A 461 28.54 -11.62 -18.35
CA SER A 461 27.88 -12.92 -18.44
C SER A 461 28.87 -14.06 -18.18
N ALA A 462 28.36 -15.26 -17.86
CA ALA A 462 29.20 -16.45 -17.94
C ALA A 462 29.71 -16.62 -19.39
N GLY A 463 31.01 -16.90 -19.52
CA GLY A 463 31.71 -17.02 -20.80
C GLY A 463 31.39 -18.28 -21.57
#